data_AF-A0A925U0H4-F1
#
_entry.id   AF-A0A925U0H4-F1
#
_cell.length_a   1.000
_cell.length_b   1.000
_cell.length_c   1.000
_cell.angle_alpha   90.00
_cell.angle_beta   90.00
_cell.angle_gamma   90.00
#
_symmetry.space_group_name_H-M   'P 1'
#
loop_
_entity.id
_entity.type
_entity.pdbx_description
1 polymer ?
#
loop_
_entity_poly.entity_id
_entity_poly.type
_entity_poly.pdbx_seq_one_letter_code
_entity_poly.pdbx_strand_id
1 'polypeptide(L)'
;MSEIVVASFYKFTAFEDVTAVKALVENAAIAAGVCGTILIAHEGMNGSIAGSRIGVTTVLATLRALPGFADLEHKESLAASQPFYRLKVRLKKEIVTMGVVGVDPAAMVGTYVEPSDWNALIADNDMVVIDTRNEYEVRVGTFPGSIDPKIGSFREFPGWFEVFSKGGAPAKVAMFCTGGIRCEKATSLLKSLNIPQVYHLKGGILRYLEVVPEDESLWRGECFVFDQRAALAAGLQQGSHELCYACRNPVSAADKASDKYAPGVSCPHCHGQHSNERLAAFRERQRQIELAKRRGERHLGAKPLSHVAENLTDTNNDALRLPSRVNHG
;
A
#
# COMPACT_ATOMS: atom_id res chain seq x y z
N MET A 1 20.95 -7.65 -12.24
CA MET A 1 20.03 -8.03 -11.15
C MET A 1 18.63 -8.09 -11.74
N SER A 2 17.84 -9.14 -11.49
CA SER A 2 16.46 -9.19 -11.98
C SER A 2 15.61 -8.14 -11.26
N GLU A 3 14.93 -7.29 -12.02
CA GLU A 3 14.06 -6.25 -11.45
C GLU A 3 12.93 -6.85 -10.62
N ILE A 4 12.68 -6.28 -9.44
CA ILE A 4 11.52 -6.63 -8.62
C ILE A 4 10.34 -5.81 -9.10
N VAL A 5 9.26 -6.49 -9.46
CA VAL A 5 8.00 -5.86 -9.84
C VAL A 5 7.18 -5.64 -8.59
N VAL A 6 6.62 -4.45 -8.44
CA VAL A 6 5.65 -4.11 -7.39
C VAL A 6 4.32 -3.82 -8.04
N ALA A 7 3.28 -4.58 -7.69
CA ALA A 7 1.92 -4.36 -8.16
C ALA A 7 1.03 -3.87 -7.02
N SER A 8 0.32 -2.76 -7.23
CA SER A 8 -0.70 -2.23 -6.33
C SER A 8 -2.07 -2.30 -7.00
N PHE A 9 -3.07 -2.79 -6.28
CA PHE A 9 -4.40 -3.05 -6.83
C PHE A 9 -5.46 -2.94 -5.73
N TYR A 10 -6.68 -2.66 -6.14
CA TYR A 10 -7.85 -2.83 -5.30
C TYR A 10 -9.06 -3.13 -6.18
N LYS A 11 -10.08 -3.73 -5.59
CA LYS A 11 -11.39 -3.86 -6.21
C LYS A 11 -12.47 -4.02 -5.16
N PHE A 12 -13.55 -3.26 -5.34
CA PHE A 12 -14.79 -3.45 -4.60
C PHE A 12 -15.64 -4.49 -5.32
N THR A 13 -15.88 -5.62 -4.66
CA THR A 13 -16.68 -6.74 -5.17
C THR A 13 -17.04 -7.59 -3.96
N ALA A 14 -18.32 -7.92 -3.82
CA ALA A 14 -18.77 -8.66 -2.65
C ALA A 14 -18.19 -10.08 -2.62
N PHE A 15 -17.65 -10.47 -1.47
CA PHE A 15 -17.25 -11.84 -1.20
C PHE A 15 -18.15 -12.46 -0.12
N GLU A 16 -18.75 -13.61 -0.44
CA GLU A 16 -19.52 -14.40 0.51
C GLU A 16 -18.60 -15.07 1.54
N ASP A 17 -17.61 -15.83 1.08
CA ASP A 17 -16.63 -16.52 1.94
C ASP A 17 -15.23 -15.90 1.83
N VAL A 18 -14.99 -14.87 2.65
CA VAL A 18 -13.69 -14.21 2.75
C VAL A 18 -12.58 -15.14 3.26
N THR A 19 -12.92 -16.22 3.98
CA THR A 19 -11.94 -17.17 4.53
C THR A 19 -11.40 -18.07 3.41
N ALA A 20 -12.27 -18.58 2.56
CA ALA A 20 -11.89 -19.33 1.37
C ALA A 20 -11.04 -18.48 0.40
N VAL A 21 -11.48 -17.24 0.13
CA VAL A 21 -10.72 -16.30 -0.72
C VAL A 21 -9.33 -16.05 -0.13
N LYS A 22 -9.22 -15.82 1.18
CA LYS A 22 -7.92 -15.64 1.83
C LYS A 22 -7.00 -16.85 1.64
N ALA A 23 -7.51 -18.07 1.87
CA ALA A 23 -6.71 -19.28 1.75
C ALA A 23 -6.17 -19.46 0.32
N LEU A 24 -7.03 -19.26 -0.69
CA LEU A 24 -6.66 -19.34 -2.10
C LEU A 24 -5.53 -18.34 -2.45
N VAL A 25 -5.74 -17.07 -2.10
CA VAL A 25 -4.80 -15.98 -2.43
C VAL A 25 -3.47 -16.14 -1.70
N GLU A 26 -3.50 -16.52 -0.43
CA GLU A 26 -2.29 -16.73 0.36
C GLU A 26 -1.46 -17.89 -0.18
N ASN A 27 -2.09 -19.02 -0.52
CA ASN A 27 -1.40 -20.17 -1.10
C ASN A 27 -0.76 -19.83 -2.45
N ALA A 28 -1.49 -19.12 -3.32
CA ALA A 28 -0.95 -18.67 -4.61
C ALA A 28 0.25 -17.72 -4.44
N ALA A 29 0.17 -16.76 -3.53
CA ALA A 29 1.26 -15.83 -3.27
C ALA A 29 2.50 -16.49 -2.64
N ILE A 30 2.30 -17.46 -1.73
CA ILE A 30 3.40 -18.26 -1.15
C ILE A 30 4.08 -19.09 -2.24
N ALA A 31 3.30 -19.82 -3.04
CA ALA A 31 3.84 -20.66 -4.12
C ALA A 31 4.59 -19.84 -5.17
N ALA A 32 4.13 -18.62 -5.44
CA ALA A 32 4.77 -17.68 -6.36
C ALA A 32 5.98 -16.93 -5.77
N GLY A 33 6.32 -17.14 -4.49
CA GLY A 33 7.43 -16.46 -3.81
C GLY A 33 7.22 -14.94 -3.64
N VAL A 34 5.96 -14.49 -3.64
CA VAL A 34 5.58 -13.08 -3.58
C VAL A 34 5.48 -12.60 -2.13
N CYS A 35 6.03 -11.42 -1.84
CA CYS A 35 5.83 -10.72 -0.57
C CYS A 35 4.87 -9.55 -0.76
N GLY A 36 4.33 -9.00 0.33
CA GLY A 36 3.34 -7.93 0.20
C GLY A 36 2.32 -7.93 1.32
N THR A 37 1.33 -7.05 1.17
CA THR A 37 0.14 -7.06 2.01
C THR A 37 -1.09 -7.12 1.11
N ILE A 38 -2.00 -8.04 1.41
CA ILE A 38 -3.31 -8.16 0.78
C ILE A 38 -4.36 -8.11 1.91
N LEU A 39 -5.27 -7.16 1.82
CA LEU A 39 -6.41 -6.99 2.71
C LEU A 39 -7.66 -7.51 2.00
N ILE A 40 -8.42 -8.33 2.69
CA ILE A 40 -9.66 -8.92 2.17
C ILE A 40 -10.77 -8.58 3.17
N ALA A 41 -11.90 -8.13 2.67
CA ALA A 41 -13.12 -7.92 3.44
C ALA A 41 -14.32 -8.38 2.61
N HIS A 42 -15.51 -8.41 3.20
CA HIS A 42 -16.73 -8.71 2.44
C HIS A 42 -16.96 -7.74 1.28
N GLU A 43 -16.48 -6.50 1.38
CA GLU A 43 -16.58 -5.49 0.32
C GLU A 43 -15.53 -5.63 -0.80
N GLY A 44 -14.56 -6.55 -0.69
CA GLY A 44 -13.59 -6.81 -1.76
C GLY A 44 -12.15 -6.99 -1.30
N MET A 45 -11.19 -6.49 -2.09
CA MET A 45 -9.75 -6.68 -1.86
C MET A 45 -8.94 -5.41 -2.13
N ASN A 46 -7.88 -5.19 -1.36
CA ASN A 46 -6.87 -4.15 -1.57
C ASN A 46 -5.49 -4.73 -1.30
N GLY A 47 -4.52 -4.49 -2.16
CA GLY A 47 -3.20 -5.08 -1.99
C GLY A 47 -2.06 -4.31 -2.64
N SER A 48 -0.88 -4.55 -2.09
CA SER A 48 0.38 -4.24 -2.74
C SER A 48 1.33 -5.42 -2.54
N ILE A 49 1.80 -5.98 -3.65
CA ILE A 49 2.63 -7.18 -3.69
C ILE A 49 3.90 -6.92 -4.49
N ALA A 50 4.97 -7.66 -4.19
CA ALA A 50 6.21 -7.58 -4.93
C ALA A 50 6.95 -8.91 -5.03
N GLY A 51 7.59 -9.13 -6.16
CA GLY A 51 8.34 -10.34 -6.47
C GLY A 51 8.91 -10.31 -7.88
N SER A 52 9.25 -11.47 -8.42
CA SER A 52 9.62 -11.59 -9.82
C SER A 52 8.41 -11.27 -10.72
N ARG A 53 8.67 -10.85 -11.97
CA ARG A 53 7.65 -10.67 -13.01
C ARG A 53 6.70 -11.87 -13.09
N ILE A 54 7.24 -13.08 -13.14
CA ILE A 54 6.47 -14.32 -13.19
C ILE A 54 5.62 -14.46 -11.94
N GLY A 55 6.20 -14.32 -10.75
CA GLY A 55 5.48 -14.48 -9.49
C GLY A 55 4.32 -13.49 -9.34
N VAL A 56 4.55 -12.20 -9.63
CA VAL A 56 3.51 -11.17 -9.59
C VAL A 56 2.41 -11.46 -10.62
N THR A 57 2.76 -11.84 -11.85
CA THR A 57 1.80 -12.18 -12.90
C THR A 57 0.94 -13.38 -12.51
N THR A 58 1.54 -14.42 -11.92
CA THR A 58 0.82 -15.59 -11.41
C THR A 58 -0.20 -15.20 -10.34
N VAL A 59 0.18 -14.38 -9.36
CA VAL A 59 -0.75 -13.93 -8.33
C VAL A 59 -1.88 -13.11 -8.94
N LEU A 60 -1.58 -12.15 -9.82
CA LEU A 60 -2.62 -11.34 -10.48
C LEU A 60 -3.57 -12.18 -11.33
N ALA A 61 -3.08 -13.23 -12.00
CA ALA A 61 -3.94 -14.17 -12.72
C ALA A 61 -4.87 -14.93 -11.78
N THR A 62 -4.38 -15.41 -10.62
CA THR A 62 -5.23 -16.02 -9.58
C THR A 62 -6.28 -15.04 -9.09
N LEU A 63 -5.92 -13.77 -8.86
CA LEU A 63 -6.89 -12.75 -8.45
C LEU A 63 -7.97 -12.55 -9.51
N ARG A 64 -7.59 -12.43 -10.79
CA ARG A 64 -8.55 -12.26 -11.89
C ARG A 64 -9.48 -13.44 -12.11
N ALA A 65 -9.09 -14.64 -11.66
CA ALA A 65 -9.96 -15.81 -11.71
C ALA A 65 -11.05 -15.82 -10.62
N LEU A 66 -10.97 -14.93 -9.61
CA LEU A 66 -12.02 -14.80 -8.60
C LEU A 66 -13.30 -14.19 -9.20
N PRO A 67 -14.48 -14.61 -8.73
CA PRO A 67 -15.75 -13.98 -9.13
C PRO A 67 -15.71 -12.45 -8.95
N GLY A 68 -16.07 -11.73 -10.00
CA GLY A 68 -16.07 -10.26 -10.05
C GLY A 68 -14.69 -9.60 -10.17
N PHE A 69 -13.59 -10.35 -10.30
CA PHE A 69 -12.23 -9.80 -10.42
C PHE A 69 -11.61 -9.91 -11.82
N ALA A 70 -12.34 -10.42 -12.83
CA ALA A 70 -11.81 -10.63 -14.18
C ALA A 70 -11.12 -9.38 -14.77
N ASP A 71 -11.73 -8.21 -14.55
CA ASP A 71 -11.29 -6.88 -14.93
C ASP A 71 -10.53 -6.15 -13.79
N LEU A 72 -9.87 -6.88 -12.87
CA LEU A 72 -8.99 -6.27 -11.87
C LEU A 72 -7.89 -5.47 -12.58
N GLU A 73 -7.93 -4.15 -12.40
CA GLU A 73 -6.85 -3.24 -12.73
C GLU A 73 -5.76 -3.27 -11.65
N HIS A 74 -4.51 -3.14 -12.09
CA HIS A 74 -3.36 -3.02 -11.20
C HIS A 74 -2.38 -2.01 -11.79
N LYS A 75 -1.58 -1.39 -10.91
CA LYS A 75 -0.47 -0.50 -11.30
C LYS A 75 0.83 -1.17 -10.95
N GLU A 76 1.80 -1.03 -11.84
CA GLU A 76 3.12 -1.59 -11.64
C GLU A 76 4.17 -0.50 -11.48
N SER A 77 5.17 -0.81 -10.67
CA SER A 77 6.38 -0.02 -10.53
C SER A 77 7.54 -0.97 -10.27
N LEU A 78 8.75 -0.49 -10.47
CA LEU A 78 9.96 -1.28 -10.28
C LEU A 78 10.61 -0.95 -8.94
N ALA A 79 11.35 -1.92 -8.41
CA ALA A 79 12.15 -1.74 -7.21
C ALA A 79 13.51 -2.42 -7.38
N ALA A 80 14.57 -1.76 -6.90
CA ALA A 80 15.92 -2.32 -6.90
C ALA A 80 16.08 -3.49 -5.92
N SER A 81 15.20 -3.60 -4.92
CA SER A 81 15.18 -4.68 -3.94
C SER A 81 13.77 -4.93 -3.42
N GLN A 82 13.56 -6.11 -2.81
CA GLN A 82 12.25 -6.51 -2.30
C GLN A 82 11.71 -5.52 -1.24
N PRO A 83 10.64 -4.74 -1.53
CA PRO A 83 10.18 -3.66 -0.66
C PRO A 83 9.25 -4.15 0.47
N PHE A 84 9.01 -5.46 0.55
CA PHE A 84 8.26 -6.10 1.63
C PHE A 84 9.10 -7.20 2.28
N TYR A 85 9.12 -7.26 3.61
CA TYR A 85 9.87 -8.30 4.32
C TYR A 85 9.21 -9.68 4.28
N ARG A 86 7.89 -9.73 4.13
CA ARG A 86 7.10 -10.96 4.13
C ARG A 86 5.74 -10.73 3.48
N LEU A 87 5.08 -11.81 3.11
CA LEU A 87 3.66 -11.80 2.77
C LEU A 87 2.80 -11.61 4.03
N LYS A 88 1.70 -10.86 3.89
CA LYS A 88 0.63 -10.74 4.86
C LYS A 88 -0.71 -10.76 4.12
N VAL A 89 -1.50 -11.81 4.27
CA VAL A 89 -2.90 -11.80 3.83
C VAL A 89 -3.78 -11.66 5.07
N ARG A 90 -4.63 -10.63 5.12
CA ARG A 90 -5.38 -10.27 6.33
C ARG A 90 -6.86 -10.05 6.03
N LEU A 91 -7.71 -10.71 6.81
CA LEU A 91 -9.13 -10.37 6.87
C LEU A 91 -9.31 -9.06 7.64
N LYS A 92 -10.18 -8.20 7.12
CA LYS A 92 -10.55 -6.91 7.69
C LYS A 92 -12.06 -6.71 7.58
N LYS A 93 -12.57 -5.74 8.35
CA LYS A 93 -13.96 -5.27 8.20
C LYS A 93 -14.12 -4.45 6.92
N GLU A 94 -13.09 -3.67 6.58
CA GLU A 94 -13.03 -2.81 5.40
C GLU A 94 -11.63 -2.93 4.77
N ILE A 95 -11.54 -2.94 3.44
CA ILE A 95 -10.26 -2.95 2.69
C ILE A 95 -9.57 -1.59 2.68
N VAL A 96 -10.31 -0.53 3.00
CA VAL A 96 -9.83 0.78 3.43
C VAL A 96 -10.79 1.30 4.49
N THR A 97 -10.31 1.51 5.71
CA THR A 97 -11.23 1.80 6.83
C THR A 97 -11.61 3.27 6.88
N MET A 98 -12.87 3.57 6.53
CA MET A 98 -13.49 4.88 6.75
C MET A 98 -14.40 4.87 7.99
N GLY A 99 -14.99 3.71 8.33
CA GLY A 99 -15.79 3.56 9.55
C GLY A 99 -17.22 4.10 9.46
N VAL A 100 -17.72 4.35 8.25
CA VAL A 100 -19.11 4.78 8.01
C VAL A 100 -19.94 3.60 7.51
N VAL A 101 -21.02 3.29 8.21
CA VAL A 101 -21.96 2.22 7.83
C VAL A 101 -22.84 2.70 6.68
N GLY A 102 -23.15 1.81 5.72
CA GLY A 102 -24.07 2.10 4.62
C GLY A 102 -23.45 2.85 3.44
N VAL A 103 -22.15 3.15 3.49
CA VAL A 103 -21.42 3.65 2.33
C VAL A 103 -20.99 2.46 1.49
N ASP A 104 -21.61 2.32 0.32
CA ASP A 104 -21.27 1.30 -0.66
C ASP A 104 -20.66 1.95 -1.92
N PRO A 105 -19.33 1.82 -2.11
CA PRO A 105 -18.64 2.30 -3.31
C PRO A 105 -19.13 1.69 -4.61
N ALA A 106 -19.74 0.50 -4.57
CA ALA A 106 -20.30 -0.14 -5.76
C ALA A 106 -21.67 0.46 -6.15
N ALA A 107 -22.43 1.00 -5.18
CA ALA A 107 -23.75 1.56 -5.41
C ALA A 107 -23.75 3.08 -5.69
N MET A 108 -22.80 3.82 -5.10
CA MET A 108 -22.70 5.27 -5.23
C MET A 108 -21.34 5.68 -5.79
N VAL A 109 -21.17 5.49 -7.09
CA VAL A 109 -20.00 5.95 -7.85
C VAL A 109 -20.13 7.44 -8.18
N GLY A 110 -19.06 8.21 -7.96
CA GLY A 110 -18.97 9.57 -8.49
C GLY A 110 -18.28 9.60 -9.84
N THR A 111 -17.81 10.78 -10.23
CA THR A 111 -17.23 10.97 -11.55
C THR A 111 -15.74 10.70 -11.51
N TYR A 112 -15.32 9.62 -12.19
CA TYR A 112 -13.91 9.34 -12.45
C TYR A 112 -13.36 10.39 -13.43
N VAL A 113 -12.20 10.95 -13.11
CA VAL A 113 -11.49 11.88 -13.99
C VAL A 113 -10.16 11.25 -14.39
N GLU A 114 -9.94 11.12 -15.69
CA GLU A 114 -8.68 10.59 -16.22
C GLU A 114 -7.52 11.55 -15.88
N PRO A 115 -6.30 11.03 -15.66
CA PRO A 115 -5.18 11.88 -15.27
C PRO A 115 -4.84 12.98 -16.28
N SER A 116 -5.09 12.75 -17.58
CA SER A 116 -4.90 13.76 -18.64
C SER A 116 -5.82 14.98 -18.46
N ASP A 117 -7.01 14.77 -17.89
CA ASP A 117 -8.01 15.82 -17.71
C ASP A 117 -7.93 16.45 -16.32
N TRP A 118 -7.18 15.83 -15.40
CA TRP A 118 -7.09 16.23 -14.00
C TRP A 118 -6.57 17.65 -13.82
N ASN A 119 -5.54 18.04 -14.56
CA ASN A 119 -4.94 19.37 -14.45
C ASN A 119 -5.94 20.48 -14.79
N ALA A 120 -6.70 20.29 -15.87
CA ALA A 120 -7.73 21.25 -16.29
C ALA A 120 -8.86 21.33 -15.25
N LEU A 121 -9.27 20.19 -14.68
CA LEU A 121 -10.30 20.14 -13.64
C LEU A 121 -9.89 20.95 -12.39
N ILE A 122 -8.66 20.75 -11.89
CA ILE A 122 -8.21 21.38 -10.64
C ILE A 122 -7.76 22.84 -10.83
N ALA A 123 -7.71 23.33 -12.08
CA ALA A 123 -7.48 24.73 -12.40
C ALA A 123 -8.77 25.58 -12.33
N ASP A 124 -9.95 24.96 -12.21
CA ASP A 124 -11.22 25.67 -11.98
C ASP A 124 -11.19 26.32 -10.59
N ASN A 125 -11.31 27.65 -10.53
CA ASN A 125 -11.28 28.42 -9.29
C ASN A 125 -12.45 28.09 -8.33
N ASP A 126 -13.55 27.55 -8.84
CA ASP A 126 -14.69 27.11 -8.04
C ASP A 126 -14.56 25.66 -7.54
N MET A 127 -13.47 24.97 -7.91
CA MET A 127 -13.22 23.59 -7.53
C MET A 127 -12.58 23.51 -6.14
N VAL A 128 -13.26 22.85 -5.20
CA VAL A 128 -12.63 22.46 -3.95
C VAL A 128 -11.85 21.16 -4.16
N VAL A 129 -10.53 21.27 -4.16
CA VAL A 129 -9.63 20.11 -4.33
C VAL A 129 -9.21 19.60 -2.95
N ILE A 130 -9.40 18.33 -2.64
CA ILE A 130 -9.14 17.75 -1.31
C ILE A 130 -8.17 16.56 -1.43
N ASP A 131 -7.07 16.63 -0.66
CA ASP A 131 -6.17 15.50 -0.47
C ASP A 131 -6.77 14.56 0.60
N THR A 132 -7.26 13.39 0.21
CA THR A 132 -7.92 12.46 1.16
C THR A 132 -6.93 11.63 1.97
N ARG A 133 -5.63 11.96 1.88
CA ARG A 133 -4.55 11.23 2.54
C ARG A 133 -4.31 11.71 3.97
N ASN A 134 -3.54 10.93 4.72
CA ASN A 134 -3.15 11.34 6.07
C ASN A 134 -2.08 12.43 5.99
N GLU A 135 -1.98 13.26 7.02
CA GLU A 135 -1.06 14.41 7.09
C GLU A 135 0.39 14.03 6.72
N TYR A 136 0.88 12.88 7.19
CA TYR A 136 2.24 12.42 6.88
C TYR A 136 2.48 12.12 5.40
N GLU A 137 1.43 11.80 4.64
CA GLU A 137 1.50 11.56 3.19
C GLU A 137 1.46 12.88 2.42
N VAL A 138 0.67 13.84 2.91
CA VAL A 138 0.55 15.19 2.32
C VAL A 138 1.89 15.93 2.42
N ARG A 139 2.60 15.80 3.55
CA ARG A 139 3.94 16.40 3.75
C ARG A 139 4.98 15.95 2.73
N VAL A 140 4.84 14.75 2.15
CA VAL A 140 5.80 14.23 1.15
C VAL A 140 5.63 14.92 -0.20
N GLY A 141 4.40 15.30 -0.52
CA GLY A 141 4.04 15.93 -1.78
C GLY A 141 2.53 15.96 -1.95
N THR A 142 2.01 16.95 -2.67
CA THR A 142 0.58 17.13 -2.93
C THR A 142 0.35 17.98 -4.18
N PHE A 143 -0.90 18.11 -4.62
CA PHE A 143 -1.27 19.07 -5.67
C PHE A 143 -1.40 20.48 -5.06
N PRO A 144 -0.76 21.51 -5.65
CA PRO A 144 -0.88 22.89 -5.20
C PRO A 144 -2.34 23.34 -5.11
N GLY A 145 -2.67 24.11 -4.05
CA GLY A 145 -4.02 24.62 -3.83
C GLY A 145 -5.00 23.60 -3.23
N SER A 146 -4.64 22.31 -3.14
CA SER A 146 -5.48 21.32 -2.47
C SER A 146 -5.54 21.54 -0.96
N ILE A 147 -6.70 21.22 -0.39
CA ILE A 147 -6.96 21.26 1.04
C ILE A 147 -6.37 20.00 1.68
N ASP A 148 -5.51 20.22 2.68
CA ASP A 148 -5.04 19.18 3.61
C ASP A 148 -6.02 19.08 4.80
N PRO A 149 -6.73 17.94 4.97
CA PRO A 149 -7.59 17.72 6.13
C PRO A 149 -6.85 17.66 7.47
N LYS A 150 -5.52 17.48 7.45
CA LYS A 150 -4.66 17.26 8.62
C LYS A 150 -5.10 16.08 9.49
N ILE A 151 -5.65 15.05 8.85
CA ILE A 151 -6.10 13.82 9.53
C ILE A 151 -4.94 12.86 9.78
N GLY A 152 -4.95 12.20 10.94
CA GLY A 152 -3.99 11.14 11.27
C GLY A 152 -4.37 9.79 10.65
N SER A 153 -5.66 9.58 10.40
CA SER A 153 -6.23 8.36 9.83
C SER A 153 -7.45 8.69 8.96
N PHE A 154 -7.64 7.96 7.87
CA PHE A 154 -8.80 8.13 6.97
C PHE A 154 -10.18 7.97 7.65
N ARG A 155 -10.25 7.30 8.82
CA ARG A 155 -11.45 7.26 9.66
C ARG A 155 -11.92 8.63 10.17
N GLU A 156 -11.03 9.61 10.21
CA GLU A 156 -11.33 10.98 10.66
C GLU A 156 -11.93 11.82 9.52
N PHE A 157 -11.77 11.39 8.26
CA PHE A 157 -12.23 12.13 7.08
C PHE A 157 -13.73 12.50 7.12
N PRO A 158 -14.66 11.59 7.51
CA PRO A 158 -16.07 11.94 7.58
C PRO A 158 -16.36 13.08 8.56
N GLY A 159 -15.79 13.02 9.77
CA GLY A 159 -15.97 14.06 10.78
C GLY A 159 -15.33 15.39 10.37
N TRP A 160 -14.16 15.32 9.73
CA TRP A 160 -13.53 16.51 9.15
C TRP A 160 -14.40 17.16 8.08
N PHE A 161 -14.92 16.38 7.13
CA PHE A 161 -15.72 16.90 6.01
C PHE A 161 -17.04 17.49 6.50
N GLU A 162 -17.68 16.87 7.50
CA GLU A 162 -18.88 17.42 8.14
C GLU A 162 -18.62 18.82 8.70
N VAL A 163 -17.52 19.02 9.44
CA VAL A 163 -17.14 20.32 9.99
C VAL A 163 -16.80 21.31 8.87
N PHE A 164 -16.03 20.89 7.86
CA PHE A 164 -15.68 21.70 6.70
C PHE A 164 -16.93 22.22 5.97
N SER A 165 -17.89 21.33 5.70
CA SER A 165 -19.13 21.66 4.96
C SER A 165 -20.07 22.61 5.72
N LYS A 166 -19.99 22.69 7.06
CA LYS A 166 -20.76 23.66 7.86
C LYS A 166 -20.33 25.12 7.59
N GLY A 167 -19.12 25.35 7.11
CA GLY A 167 -18.66 26.68 6.67
C GLY A 167 -19.22 27.12 5.32
N GLY A 168 -19.98 26.26 4.64
CA GLY A 168 -20.48 26.45 3.27
C GLY A 168 -20.21 25.19 2.46
N ALA A 169 -21.26 24.41 2.17
CA ALA A 169 -21.11 23.18 1.42
C ALA A 169 -20.60 23.46 0.00
N PRO A 170 -19.51 22.81 -0.45
CA PRO A 170 -18.99 23.04 -1.78
C PRO A 170 -19.94 22.52 -2.85
N ALA A 171 -20.09 23.26 -3.95
CA ALA A 171 -20.86 22.81 -5.11
C ALA A 171 -20.09 21.77 -5.95
N LYS A 172 -18.76 21.92 -6.01
CA LYS A 172 -17.84 21.07 -6.77
C LYS A 172 -16.67 20.63 -5.88
N VAL A 173 -16.43 19.32 -5.83
CA VAL A 173 -15.31 18.74 -5.09
C VAL A 173 -14.54 17.78 -5.98
N ALA A 174 -13.22 17.94 -6.04
CA ALA A 174 -12.30 17.00 -6.66
C ALA A 174 -11.40 16.37 -5.59
N MET A 175 -11.33 15.04 -5.55
CA MET A 175 -10.55 14.31 -4.54
C MET A 175 -9.47 13.44 -5.17
N PHE A 176 -8.38 13.28 -4.46
CA PHE A 176 -7.32 12.34 -4.85
C PHE A 176 -6.71 11.65 -3.63
N CYS A 177 -6.03 10.53 -3.90
CA CYS A 177 -5.17 9.82 -2.97
C CYS A 177 -4.13 9.02 -3.76
N THR A 178 -3.28 8.25 -3.09
CA THR A 178 -2.19 7.47 -3.71
C THR A 178 -2.68 6.61 -4.87
N GLY A 179 -3.66 5.74 -4.62
CA GLY A 179 -4.08 4.71 -5.57
C GLY A 179 -5.54 4.78 -6.02
N GLY A 180 -6.36 5.70 -5.48
CA GLY A 180 -7.79 5.85 -5.80
C GLY A 180 -8.76 5.32 -4.72
N ILE A 181 -8.42 4.21 -4.04
CA ILE A 181 -9.36 3.50 -3.15
C ILE A 181 -10.03 4.34 -2.03
N ARG A 182 -9.33 5.34 -1.45
CA ARG A 182 -9.94 6.24 -0.46
C ARG A 182 -10.98 7.15 -1.08
N CYS A 183 -10.71 7.61 -2.30
CA CYS A 183 -11.60 8.47 -3.04
C CYS A 183 -12.89 7.75 -3.43
N GLU A 184 -12.86 6.45 -3.69
CA GLU A 184 -14.06 5.64 -3.89
C GLU A 184 -15.04 5.79 -2.71
N LYS A 185 -14.57 5.53 -1.48
CA LYS A 185 -15.39 5.68 -0.26
C LYS A 185 -15.77 7.12 0.04
N ALA A 186 -14.82 8.05 -0.08
CA ALA A 186 -15.06 9.46 0.18
C ALA A 186 -16.11 10.04 -0.79
N THR A 187 -16.11 9.58 -2.04
CA THR A 187 -17.07 10.01 -3.06
C THR A 187 -18.48 9.57 -2.72
N SER A 188 -18.65 8.30 -2.36
CA SER A 188 -19.95 7.77 -1.92
C SER A 188 -20.46 8.49 -0.66
N LEU A 189 -19.57 8.81 0.29
CA LEU A 189 -19.92 9.65 1.44
C LEU A 189 -20.41 11.04 1.01
N LEU A 190 -19.64 11.76 0.20
CA LEU A 190 -20.00 13.12 -0.23
C LEU A 190 -21.32 13.15 -1.02
N LYS A 191 -21.58 12.13 -1.84
CA LYS A 191 -22.86 11.95 -2.53
C LYS A 191 -24.00 11.74 -1.53
N SER A 192 -23.81 10.93 -0.48
CA SER A 192 -24.81 10.76 0.58
C SER A 192 -25.09 12.04 1.36
N LEU A 193 -24.13 12.97 1.39
CA LEU A 193 -24.26 14.31 1.98
C LEU A 193 -24.83 15.35 0.98
N ASN A 194 -25.33 14.91 -0.16
CA ASN A 194 -25.92 15.74 -1.22
C ASN A 194 -24.95 16.77 -1.83
N ILE A 195 -23.65 16.48 -1.86
CA ILE A 195 -22.70 17.29 -2.63
C ILE A 195 -22.98 17.09 -4.13
N PRO A 196 -23.28 18.15 -4.90
CA PRO A 196 -23.79 17.99 -6.27
C PRO A 196 -22.76 17.33 -7.20
N GLN A 197 -21.56 17.91 -7.28
CA GLN A 197 -20.53 17.48 -8.21
C GLN A 197 -19.32 16.97 -7.43
N VAL A 198 -19.10 15.65 -7.50
CA VAL A 198 -18.01 14.96 -6.81
C VAL A 198 -17.21 14.20 -7.84
N TYR A 199 -15.95 14.59 -7.98
CA TYR A 199 -14.97 14.04 -8.89
C TYR A 199 -13.85 13.38 -8.10
N HIS A 200 -13.22 12.36 -8.67
CA HIS A 200 -11.94 11.91 -8.16
C HIS A 200 -10.99 11.46 -9.26
N LEU A 201 -9.69 11.55 -8.96
CA LEU A 201 -8.62 11.13 -9.86
C LEU A 201 -8.64 9.62 -10.06
N LYS A 202 -8.97 9.17 -11.27
CA LYS A 202 -8.99 7.76 -11.64
C LYS A 202 -7.58 7.19 -11.53
N GLY A 203 -7.47 6.11 -10.76
CA GLY A 203 -6.19 5.48 -10.48
C GLY A 203 -5.28 6.25 -9.49
N GLY A 204 -5.71 7.41 -8.99
CA GLY A 204 -4.97 8.22 -8.02
C GLY A 204 -3.64 8.77 -8.53
N ILE A 205 -2.84 9.30 -7.60
CA ILE A 205 -1.57 9.97 -7.88
C ILE A 205 -0.60 9.06 -8.63
N LEU A 206 -0.56 7.75 -8.32
CA LEU A 206 0.35 6.82 -9.00
C LEU A 206 0.05 6.75 -10.50
N ARG A 207 -1.23 6.71 -10.89
CA ARG A 207 -1.58 6.68 -12.32
C ARG A 207 -1.26 8.03 -12.99
N TYR A 208 -1.46 9.13 -12.27
CA TYR A 208 -1.08 10.46 -12.75
C TYR A 208 0.43 10.58 -13.01
N LEU A 209 1.27 10.16 -12.07
CA LEU A 209 2.74 10.19 -12.22
C LEU A 209 3.26 9.24 -13.31
N GLU A 210 2.46 8.25 -13.71
CA GLU A 210 2.80 7.31 -14.77
C GLU A 210 2.52 7.88 -16.16
N VAL A 211 1.42 8.62 -16.34
CA VAL A 211 0.92 8.99 -17.67
C VAL A 211 1.03 10.47 -18.00
N VAL A 212 1.10 11.35 -17.00
CA VAL A 212 1.23 12.80 -17.22
C VAL A 212 2.73 13.14 -17.29
N PRO A 213 3.19 13.79 -18.39
CA PRO A 213 4.57 14.23 -18.53
C PRO A 213 5.01 15.15 -17.38
N GLU A 214 6.29 15.08 -17.01
CA GLU A 214 6.81 15.84 -15.85
C GLU A 214 6.75 17.36 -16.05
N ASP A 215 6.93 17.84 -17.28
CA ASP A 215 6.83 19.24 -17.67
C ASP A 215 5.40 19.79 -17.66
N GLU A 216 4.40 18.92 -17.79
CA GLU A 216 2.97 19.24 -17.65
C GLU A 216 2.43 18.98 -16.23
N SER A 217 3.22 18.33 -15.38
CA SER A 217 2.78 17.88 -14.06
C SER A 217 2.54 19.04 -13.08
N LEU A 218 1.37 19.06 -12.48
CA LEU A 218 1.03 19.93 -11.35
C LEU A 218 1.43 19.31 -10.00
N TRP A 219 1.82 18.04 -9.95
CA TRP A 219 2.25 17.40 -8.72
C TRP A 219 3.53 18.06 -8.17
N ARG A 220 3.62 18.25 -6.84
CA ARG A 220 4.82 18.78 -6.17
C ARG A 220 5.27 17.82 -5.07
N GLY A 221 6.56 17.52 -5.04
CA GLY A 221 7.16 16.56 -4.09
C GLY A 221 7.07 15.12 -4.59
N GLU A 222 7.01 14.17 -3.67
CA GLU A 222 6.96 12.73 -3.98
C GLU A 222 5.63 12.12 -3.46
N CYS A 223 5.22 10.99 -4.00
CA CYS A 223 4.02 10.28 -3.60
C CYS A 223 4.35 9.18 -2.59
N PHE A 224 3.90 9.33 -1.34
CA PHE A 224 4.08 8.30 -0.32
C PHE A 224 3.47 6.95 -0.72
N VAL A 225 4.23 5.86 -0.48
CA VAL A 225 3.79 4.47 -0.70
C VAL A 225 4.00 3.62 0.56
N PHE A 226 3.14 2.62 0.76
CA PHE A 226 3.03 1.84 1.99
C PHE A 226 4.01 0.65 2.06
N ASP A 227 5.23 0.83 1.57
CA ASP A 227 6.28 -0.17 1.51
C ASP A 227 7.67 0.45 1.75
N GLN A 228 8.75 -0.34 1.72
CA GLN A 228 10.08 0.19 2.09
C GLN A 228 10.65 1.23 1.13
N ARG A 229 10.04 1.48 -0.03
CA ARG A 229 10.44 2.56 -0.94
C ARG A 229 10.09 3.94 -0.38
N ALA A 230 9.19 4.02 0.61
CA ALA A 230 8.70 5.22 1.27
C ALA A 230 7.92 6.20 0.36
N ALA A 231 8.44 6.52 -0.82
CA ALA A 231 7.80 7.40 -1.78
C ALA A 231 8.24 7.08 -3.22
N LEU A 232 7.41 7.51 -4.19
CA LEU A 232 7.69 7.46 -5.63
C LEU A 232 7.62 8.87 -6.23
N ALA A 233 8.54 9.17 -7.13
CA ALA A 233 8.58 10.41 -7.92
C ALA A 233 7.90 10.23 -9.30
N ALA A 234 8.06 11.22 -10.18
CA ALA A 234 7.60 11.16 -11.57
C ALA A 234 8.08 9.88 -12.27
N GLY A 235 7.26 9.34 -13.17
CA GLY A 235 7.54 8.07 -13.86
C GLY A 235 7.62 6.86 -12.93
N LEU A 236 7.00 6.94 -11.75
CA LEU A 236 7.01 5.90 -10.70
C LEU A 236 8.41 5.48 -10.25
N GLN A 237 9.39 6.37 -10.37
CA GLN A 237 10.75 6.14 -9.89
C GLN A 237 10.81 6.19 -8.37
N GLN A 238 11.73 5.45 -7.76
CA GLN A 238 11.92 5.50 -6.32
C GLN A 238 12.35 6.91 -5.89
N GLY A 239 11.63 7.48 -4.92
CA GLY A 239 11.91 8.80 -4.37
C GLY A 239 13.10 8.84 -3.40
N SER A 240 13.35 10.03 -2.87
CA SER A 240 14.42 10.35 -1.93
C SER A 240 14.04 10.15 -0.45
N HIS A 241 12.74 10.06 -0.15
CA HIS A 241 12.29 9.82 1.22
C HIS A 241 12.66 8.41 1.70
N GLU A 242 12.89 8.29 3.00
CA GLU A 242 13.03 7.00 3.69
C GLU A 242 12.03 6.87 4.82
N LEU A 243 11.76 5.65 5.27
CA LEU A 243 10.90 5.43 6.44
C LEU A 243 11.69 5.46 7.74
N CYS A 244 11.21 6.24 8.71
CA CYS A 244 11.68 6.11 10.08
C CYS A 244 11.33 4.71 10.62
N TYR A 245 12.30 3.95 11.10
CA TYR A 245 12.03 2.62 11.67
C TYR A 245 11.37 2.63 13.06
N ALA A 246 11.24 3.80 13.68
CA ALA A 246 10.51 3.95 14.94
C ALA A 246 9.02 4.21 14.71
N CYS A 247 8.68 5.25 13.95
CA CYS A 247 7.30 5.70 13.76
C CYS A 247 6.71 5.41 12.38
N ARG A 248 7.51 4.94 11.42
CA ARG A 248 7.10 4.67 10.02
C ARG A 248 6.69 5.90 9.21
N ASN A 249 6.87 7.11 9.72
CA ASN A 249 6.72 8.33 8.93
C ASN A 249 7.84 8.42 7.86
N PRO A 250 7.54 9.04 6.70
CA PRO A 250 8.55 9.43 5.73
C PRO A 250 9.47 10.50 6.33
N VAL A 251 10.74 10.42 5.96
CA VAL A 251 11.84 11.26 6.45
C VAL A 251 12.62 11.76 5.24
N SER A 252 12.66 13.08 5.06
CA SER A 252 13.40 13.76 4.01
C SER A 252 14.90 13.88 4.35
N ALA A 253 15.71 14.33 3.40
CA ALA A 253 17.12 14.67 3.68
C ALA A 253 17.26 15.78 4.73
N ALA A 254 16.36 16.78 4.72
CA ALA A 254 16.33 17.85 5.71
C ALA A 254 15.98 17.32 7.11
N ASP A 255 15.02 16.38 7.20
CA ASP A 255 14.68 15.74 8.47
C ASP A 255 15.86 14.97 9.06
N LYS A 256 16.67 14.32 8.21
CA LYS A 256 17.87 13.57 8.62
C LYS A 256 19.00 14.47 9.13
N ALA A 257 19.03 15.74 8.71
CA ALA A 257 20.01 16.72 9.16
C ALA A 257 19.67 17.33 10.53
N SER A 258 18.47 17.06 11.07
CA SER A 258 18.06 17.54 12.38
C SER A 258 18.73 16.76 13.52
N ASP A 259 19.08 17.44 14.61
CA ASP A 259 19.57 16.82 15.86
C ASP A 259 18.57 15.83 16.50
N LYS A 260 17.30 15.88 16.08
CA LYS A 260 16.24 14.96 16.51
C LYS A 260 16.29 13.61 15.78
N TYR A 261 17.04 13.53 14.68
CA TYR A 261 17.19 12.31 13.88
C TYR A 261 18.29 11.42 14.45
N ALA A 262 17.92 10.18 14.72
CA ALA A 262 18.84 9.12 15.07
C ALA A 262 18.47 7.89 14.22
N PRO A 263 19.36 7.43 13.31
CA PRO A 263 19.08 6.32 12.41
C PRO A 263 18.48 5.13 13.15
N GLY A 264 17.34 4.65 12.67
CA GLY A 264 16.63 3.50 13.25
C GLY A 264 15.92 3.74 14.58
N VAL A 265 16.07 4.91 15.22
CA VAL A 265 15.64 5.20 16.60
C VAL A 265 14.62 6.33 16.69
N SER A 266 14.86 7.46 16.03
CA SER A 266 13.95 8.61 16.05
C SER A 266 14.10 9.48 14.81
N CYS A 267 13.09 10.32 14.56
CA CYS A 267 13.11 11.39 13.57
C CYS A 267 12.43 12.64 14.17
N PRO A 268 12.48 13.81 13.52
CA PRO A 268 11.82 15.02 14.00
C PRO A 268 10.33 14.83 14.31
N HIS A 269 9.65 13.91 13.61
CA HIS A 269 8.22 13.62 13.75
C HIS A 269 7.87 12.74 14.96
N CYS A 270 8.83 12.05 15.57
CA CYS A 270 8.57 11.16 16.73
C CYS A 270 9.54 11.31 17.91
N HIS A 271 10.49 12.22 17.81
CA HIS A 271 11.42 12.50 18.89
C HIS A 271 10.65 12.87 20.17
N GLY A 272 10.99 12.23 21.29
CA GLY A 272 10.30 12.43 22.57
C GLY A 272 8.94 11.72 22.73
N GLN A 273 8.44 10.99 21.71
CA GLN A 273 7.13 10.32 21.77
C GLN A 273 7.19 8.84 22.18
N HIS A 274 8.39 8.31 22.47
CA HIS A 274 8.60 6.91 22.78
C HIS A 274 9.20 6.74 24.18
N SER A 275 8.75 5.71 24.90
CA SER A 275 9.30 5.37 26.21
C SER A 275 10.76 4.91 26.10
N ASN A 276 11.49 4.98 27.22
CA ASN A 276 12.89 4.58 27.27
C ASN A 276 13.10 3.10 26.87
N GLU A 277 12.17 2.22 27.24
CA GLU A 277 12.20 0.80 26.88
C GLU A 277 12.08 0.62 25.36
N ARG A 278 11.18 1.37 24.70
CA ARG A 278 11.04 1.34 23.24
C ARG A 278 12.27 1.90 22.55
N LEU A 279 12.83 2.98 23.05
CA LEU A 279 14.07 3.56 22.50
C LEU A 279 15.25 2.59 22.62
N ALA A 280 15.37 1.86 23.73
CA ALA A 280 16.37 0.81 23.89
C ALA A 280 16.18 -0.32 22.87
N ALA A 281 14.94 -0.80 22.67
CA ALA A 281 14.64 -1.81 21.67
C ALA A 281 14.93 -1.35 20.23
N PHE A 282 14.66 -0.08 19.90
CA PHE A 282 14.98 0.48 18.59
C PHE A 282 16.48 0.59 18.34
N ARG A 283 17.25 1.03 19.35
CA ARG A 283 18.72 1.08 19.29
C ARG A 283 19.30 -0.31 19.10
N GLU A 284 18.81 -1.30 19.84
CA GLU A 284 19.31 -2.67 19.71
C GLU A 284 18.99 -3.25 18.33
N ARG A 285 17.76 -3.07 17.81
CA ARG A 285 17.42 -3.46 16.44
C ARG A 285 18.35 -2.79 15.41
N GLN A 286 18.61 -1.48 15.55
CA GLN A 286 19.49 -0.76 14.64
C GLN A 286 20.92 -1.31 14.68
N ARG A 287 21.43 -1.57 15.89
CA ARG A 287 22.74 -2.21 16.09
C ARG A 287 22.81 -3.58 15.39
N GLN A 288 21.78 -4.41 15.52
CA GLN A 288 21.74 -5.71 14.86
C GLN A 288 21.69 -5.61 13.33
N ILE A 289 21.00 -4.60 12.79
CA ILE A 289 21.01 -4.30 11.34
C ILE A 289 22.42 -3.95 10.87
N GLU A 290 23.12 -3.09 11.60
CA GLU A 290 24.48 -2.68 11.25
C GLU A 290 25.48 -3.83 11.34
N LEU A 291 25.36 -4.68 12.37
CA LEU A 291 26.18 -5.88 12.51
C LEU A 291 25.96 -6.85 11.35
N ALA A 292 24.70 -7.11 10.96
CA ALA A 292 24.39 -7.97 9.82
C ALA A 292 24.93 -7.38 8.51
N LYS A 293 24.78 -6.08 8.28
CA LYS A 293 25.35 -5.40 7.11
C LYS A 293 26.86 -5.57 7.03
N ARG A 294 27.58 -5.46 8.14
CA ARG A 294 29.05 -5.70 8.20
C ARG A 294 29.42 -7.15 7.87
N ARG A 295 28.52 -8.10 8.11
CA ARG A 295 28.69 -9.53 7.77
C ARG A 295 28.23 -9.87 6.35
N GLY A 296 27.64 -8.93 5.60
CA GLY A 296 26.99 -9.20 4.31
C GLY A 296 25.66 -9.95 4.44
N GLU A 297 25.09 -10.01 5.65
CA GLU A 297 23.85 -10.73 5.97
C GLU A 297 22.65 -9.78 6.05
N ARG A 298 21.43 -10.31 5.94
CA ARG A 298 20.19 -9.56 6.12
C ARG A 298 19.64 -9.77 7.53
N HIS A 299 19.39 -8.69 8.28
CA HIS A 299 18.74 -8.78 9.60
C HIS A 299 17.20 -8.68 9.51
N LEU A 300 16.68 -7.63 8.84
CA LEU A 300 15.24 -7.42 8.73
C LEU A 300 14.60 -8.36 7.69
N GLY A 301 13.62 -9.13 8.14
CA GLY A 301 12.87 -10.07 7.28
C GLY A 301 13.61 -11.38 6.99
N ALA A 302 14.75 -11.66 7.63
CA ALA A 302 15.37 -12.97 7.55
C ALA A 302 14.47 -14.03 8.21
N LYS A 303 14.28 -15.17 7.55
CA LYS A 303 13.69 -16.34 8.21
C LYS A 303 14.64 -16.76 9.34
N PRO A 304 14.15 -17.02 10.56
CA PRO A 304 14.99 -17.61 11.60
C PRO A 304 15.64 -18.89 11.06
N LEU A 305 16.92 -19.12 11.36
CA LEU A 305 17.67 -20.30 10.92
C LEU A 305 17.03 -21.63 11.36
N SER A 306 16.07 -21.60 12.29
CA SER A 306 15.37 -22.76 12.85
C SER A 306 14.41 -23.49 11.90
N HIS A 307 14.21 -23.03 10.65
CA HIS A 307 13.32 -23.71 9.68
C HIS A 307 14.02 -24.20 8.40
N VAL A 308 15.34 -24.12 8.31
CA VAL A 308 16.10 -24.68 7.18
C VAL A 308 16.63 -26.09 7.49
N ALA A 309 16.73 -26.46 8.77
CA ALA A 309 17.29 -27.74 9.18
C ALA A 309 16.32 -28.93 9.13
N GLU A 310 15.00 -28.71 9.03
CA GLU A 310 14.01 -29.82 9.07
C GLU A 310 13.58 -30.35 7.70
N ASN A 311 13.96 -29.69 6.59
CA ASN A 311 13.55 -30.10 5.23
C ASN A 311 14.67 -30.76 4.41
N LEU A 312 15.76 -31.20 5.04
CA LEU A 312 16.90 -31.87 4.38
C LEU A 312 17.17 -33.30 4.89
N THR A 313 16.32 -33.85 5.77
CA THR A 313 16.50 -35.22 6.29
C THR A 313 15.48 -36.26 5.81
N ASP A 314 14.44 -35.89 5.05
CA ASP A 314 13.37 -36.83 4.65
C ASP A 314 13.41 -37.29 3.18
N THR A 315 14.56 -37.17 2.50
CA THR A 315 14.73 -37.77 1.15
C THR A 315 16.05 -38.50 1.05
N ASN A 316 16.21 -39.60 1.78
CA ASN A 316 17.13 -40.71 1.43
C ASN A 316 17.01 -41.87 2.43
N ASN A 317 15.92 -42.65 2.35
CA ASN A 317 15.95 -44.09 2.64
C ASN A 317 14.57 -44.71 2.36
N ASP A 318 14.31 -45.13 1.11
CA ASP A 318 13.59 -46.38 0.82
C ASP A 318 13.50 -46.63 -0.69
N ALA A 319 14.65 -46.82 -1.33
CA ALA A 319 14.73 -47.38 -2.66
C ALA A 319 15.85 -48.41 -2.71
N LEU A 320 15.62 -49.58 -2.10
CA LEU A 320 16.34 -50.84 -2.37
C LEU A 320 15.63 -52.00 -1.64
N ARG A 321 14.47 -52.42 -2.14
CA ARG A 321 13.97 -53.79 -1.94
C ARG A 321 13.48 -54.35 -3.27
N LEU A 322 14.32 -55.22 -3.84
CA LEU A 322 14.03 -56.05 -5.01
C LEU A 322 12.88 -57.03 -4.71
N PRO A 323 12.02 -57.36 -5.68
CA PRO A 323 11.00 -58.40 -5.51
C PRO A 323 11.60 -59.78 -5.86
N SER A 324 11.70 -60.69 -4.89
CA SER A 324 11.95 -62.11 -5.14
C SER A 324 10.65 -62.92 -4.97
N ARG A 325 10.38 -63.72 -5.99
CA ARG A 325 9.22 -64.60 -6.19
C ARG A 325 9.09 -65.72 -5.13
N VAL A 326 7.82 -66.00 -4.80
CA VAL A 326 7.11 -67.29 -4.71
C VAL A 326 7.76 -68.47 -3.96
N ASN A 327 7.09 -68.93 -2.90
CA ASN A 327 6.67 -70.33 -2.70
C ASN A 327 5.86 -70.44 -1.40
N HIS A 328 4.61 -70.90 -1.45
CA HIS A 328 3.95 -71.77 -0.46
C HIS A 328 2.89 -72.56 -1.25
N GLY A 329 2.77 -73.86 -0.95
CA GLY A 329 1.74 -74.74 -1.51
C GLY A 329 0.34 -74.46 -1.00
#